data_AF-X1TY64-F1
#
_entry.id   AF-X1TY64-F1
#
_cell.length_a   1.000
_cell.length_b   1.000
_cell.length_c   1.000
_cell.angle_alpha   90.00
_cell.angle_beta   90.00
_cell.angle_gamma   90.00
#
_symmetry.space_group_name_H-M   'P 1'
#
loop_
_entity.id
_entity.type
_entity.pdbx_description
1 polymer ?
#
loop_
_entity_poly.entity_id
_entity_poly.type
_entity_poly.pdbx_seq_one_letter_code
_entity_poly.pdbx_strand_id
1 'polypeptide(L)'
;MLELRWNPILNQWTIIATHRQNRTYKPPKDYCPLCPAKKGGLPTEVPAEDYDIVVFENKFPSLQKKTPETIGSDSKFFKHGKAQGICEVVLFTSDHNGVMSEKPLNRYIKLVKVWRDRYRELGAKDYIDYVFIFENKGEEVGVTLHHPHGQIYAYPFIPPIIERELDSSKEYLEKEGKCLFCKNLEEEKKDGRRIIISNDSFTALVPFSASYTYEVHIYANKHLPSFNDFSEKEEIDLA
;
A
#
# COMPACT_ATOMS: atom_id res chain seq x y z
N MET A 1 9.01 17.07 14.14
CA MET A 1 9.27 15.86 14.94
C MET A 1 8.79 14.67 14.13
N LEU A 2 9.64 13.65 14.02
CA LEU A 2 9.35 12.41 13.31
C LEU A 2 9.94 11.24 14.10
N GLU A 3 9.08 10.44 14.74
CA GLU A 3 9.48 9.32 15.59
C GLU A 3 8.38 8.26 15.68
N LEU A 4 8.76 7.06 16.13
CA LEU A 4 7.82 6.03 16.55
C LEU A 4 7.64 6.10 18.06
N ARG A 5 6.40 5.91 18.53
CA ARG A 5 6.09 5.75 19.95
C ARG A 5 5.42 4.41 20.18
N TRP A 6 5.94 3.65 21.13
CA TRP A 6 5.35 2.37 21.52
C TRP A 6 4.07 2.60 22.32
N ASN A 7 2.97 2.01 21.89
CA ASN A 7 1.72 1.93 22.64
C ASN A 7 1.67 0.59 23.40
N PRO A 8 1.88 0.59 24.72
CA PRO A 8 1.89 -0.64 25.51
C PRO A 8 0.50 -1.25 25.72
N ILE A 9 -0.58 -0.49 25.50
CA ILE A 9 -1.96 -0.98 25.67
C ILE A 9 -2.36 -1.89 24.50
N LEU A 10 -1.97 -1.50 23.29
CA LEU A 10 -2.29 -2.21 22.04
C LEU A 10 -1.10 -3.03 21.51
N ASN A 11 0.05 -2.98 22.20
CA ASN A 11 1.28 -3.66 21.79
C ASN A 11 1.72 -3.28 20.36
N GLN A 12 1.72 -1.98 20.02
CA GLN A 12 2.01 -1.52 18.65
C GLN A 12 2.80 -0.22 18.59
N TRP A 13 3.49 0.00 17.47
CA TRP A 13 4.11 1.28 17.14
C TRP A 13 3.09 2.28 16.59
N THR A 14 3.21 3.54 17.03
CA THR A 14 2.48 4.69 16.47
C THR A 14 3.46 5.65 15.83
N ILE A 15 3.18 6.08 14.61
CA ILE A 15 4.00 7.06 13.90
C ILE A 15 3.57 8.47 14.31
N ILE A 16 4.51 9.27 14.82
CA ILE A 16 4.31 10.69 15.13
C ILE A 16 5.09 11.52 14.12
N ALA A 17 4.38 12.24 13.24
CA ALA A 17 4.98 13.02 12.15
C ALA A 17 4.40 14.44 12.12
N THR A 18 4.91 15.33 12.98
CA THR A 18 4.29 16.65 13.21
C THR A 18 4.38 17.59 12.01
N HIS A 19 5.41 17.45 11.16
CA HIS A 19 5.58 18.25 9.94
C HIS A 19 4.45 18.04 8.93
N ARG A 20 3.71 16.92 9.03
CA ARG A 20 2.56 16.64 8.14
C ARG A 20 1.40 17.61 8.35
N GLN A 21 1.35 18.36 9.46
CA GLN A 21 0.39 19.45 9.63
C GLN A 21 0.57 20.56 8.58
N ASN A 22 1.79 20.73 8.05
CA ASN A 22 2.11 21.69 7.00
C ASN A 22 1.89 21.14 5.58
N ARG A 23 1.27 19.97 5.45
CA ARG A 23 0.94 19.40 4.13
C ARG A 23 0.05 20.37 3.37
N THR A 24 0.33 20.57 2.09
CA THR A 24 -0.52 21.36 1.21
C THR A 24 -1.96 20.86 1.31
N TYR A 25 -2.83 21.66 1.94
CA TYR A 25 -4.24 21.37 2.08
C TYR A 25 -4.98 22.02 0.91
N LYS A 26 -5.41 21.20 -0.05
CA LYS A 26 -6.04 21.58 -1.32
C LYS A 26 -5.19 22.60 -2.12
N PRO A 27 -4.41 22.15 -3.12
CA PRO A 27 -3.77 23.11 -4.03
C PRO A 27 -4.83 24.02 -4.69
N PRO A 28 -4.43 25.18 -5.25
CA PRO A 28 -5.33 26.02 -6.03
C PRO A 28 -6.12 25.20 -7.05
N LYS A 29 -7.39 25.52 -7.32
CA LYS A 29 -8.27 24.72 -8.18
C LYS A 29 -7.66 24.39 -9.55
N ASP A 30 -6.84 25.29 -10.10
CA ASP A 30 -6.22 25.15 -11.41
C ASP A 30 -4.80 24.55 -11.36
N TYR A 31 -4.37 24.04 -10.21
CA TYR A 31 -3.04 23.46 -10.01
C TYR A 31 -3.11 22.09 -9.35
N CYS A 32 -2.52 21.10 -10.01
CA CYS A 32 -2.30 19.79 -9.43
C CYS A 32 -0.78 19.52 -9.38
N PRO A 33 -0.20 19.26 -8.19
CA PRO A 33 1.22 18.96 -8.06
C PRO A 33 1.60 17.60 -8.66
N LEU A 34 0.62 16.77 -9.02
CA LEU A 34 0.83 15.44 -9.60
C LEU A 34 0.71 15.43 -11.12
N CYS A 35 0.24 16.53 -11.73
CA CYS A 35 0.19 16.62 -13.20
C CYS A 35 1.60 16.71 -13.80
N PRO A 36 1.75 16.35 -15.09
CA PRO A 36 2.96 16.66 -15.84
C PRO A 36 3.28 18.16 -15.79
N ALA A 37 4.58 18.47 -15.74
CA ALA A 37 5.05 19.85 -15.75
C ALA A 37 4.74 20.50 -17.10
N LYS A 38 4.19 21.72 -17.07
CA LYS A 38 3.97 22.54 -18.28
C LYS A 38 5.10 23.54 -18.43
N LYS A 39 5.57 23.77 -19.66
CA LYS A 39 6.57 24.80 -19.95
C LYS A 39 6.08 26.18 -19.51
N GLY A 40 6.83 26.84 -18.62
CA GLY A 40 6.45 28.12 -18.02
C GLY A 40 5.32 28.05 -16.97
N GLY A 41 4.87 26.84 -16.62
CA GLY A 41 3.88 26.60 -15.57
C GLY A 41 4.52 26.49 -14.17
N LEU A 42 3.66 26.30 -13.16
CA LEU A 42 4.11 26.01 -11.80
C LEU A 42 4.85 24.66 -11.76
N PRO A 43 5.93 24.52 -10.97
CA PRO A 43 6.61 23.24 -10.78
C PRO A 43 5.65 22.17 -10.26
N THR A 44 5.79 20.94 -10.73
CA THR A 44 5.05 19.77 -10.22
C THR A 44 6.06 18.76 -9.66
N GLU A 45 5.57 17.71 -9.00
CA GLU A 45 6.42 16.61 -8.53
C GLU A 45 6.93 15.73 -9.69
N VAL A 46 6.40 15.94 -10.91
CA VAL A 46 6.80 15.22 -12.13
C VAL A 46 7.43 16.20 -13.12
N PRO A 47 8.77 16.34 -13.16
CA PRO A 47 9.48 17.28 -14.03
C PRO A 47 9.57 16.77 -15.48
N ALA A 48 8.47 16.28 -16.03
CA ALA A 48 8.32 15.80 -17.40
C ALA A 48 6.99 16.29 -17.98
N GLU A 49 6.93 16.47 -19.31
CA GLU A 49 5.73 16.95 -20.01
C GLU A 49 4.65 15.86 -20.16
N ASP A 50 5.01 14.59 -19.97
CA ASP A 50 4.11 13.44 -19.94
C ASP A 50 4.76 12.27 -19.16
N TYR A 51 3.94 11.28 -18.76
CA TYR A 51 4.41 10.03 -18.18
C TYR A 51 3.36 8.92 -18.31
N ASP A 52 3.84 7.67 -18.27
CA ASP A 52 2.97 6.50 -18.22
C ASP A 52 2.54 6.22 -16.76
N ILE A 53 3.44 5.65 -15.96
CA ILE A 53 3.34 5.51 -14.51
C ILE A 53 4.64 6.07 -13.93
N VAL A 54 4.55 6.87 -12.87
CA VAL A 54 5.75 7.42 -12.20
C VAL A 54 5.66 7.16 -10.70
N VAL A 55 6.82 6.84 -10.11
CA VAL A 55 6.97 6.63 -8.67
C VAL A 55 8.00 7.61 -8.14
N PHE A 56 7.69 8.27 -7.03
CA PHE A 56 8.61 9.18 -6.35
C PHE A 56 8.34 9.22 -4.85
N GLU A 57 9.32 9.66 -4.07
CA GLU A 57 9.17 9.81 -2.62
C GLU A 57 8.17 10.91 -2.28
N ASN A 58 7.29 10.63 -1.33
CA ASN A 58 6.27 11.56 -0.87
C ASN A 58 6.91 12.79 -0.22
N LYS A 59 6.50 13.98 -0.64
CA LYS A 59 6.97 15.27 -0.12
C LYS A 59 6.68 15.49 1.38
N PHE A 60 5.62 14.87 1.90
CA PHE A 60 5.21 14.96 3.30
C PHE A 60 5.16 13.57 3.94
N PRO A 61 6.29 12.83 3.98
CA PRO A 61 6.27 11.42 4.29
C PRO A 61 6.06 11.22 5.80
N SER A 62 5.44 10.10 6.17
CA SER A 62 5.29 9.68 7.58
C SER A 62 6.49 8.86 8.07
N LEU A 63 7.40 8.48 7.18
CA LEU A 63 8.64 7.76 7.45
C LEU A 63 9.75 8.35 6.57
N GLN A 64 11.01 8.32 7.02
CA GLN A 64 12.13 8.88 6.26
C GLN A 64 13.36 7.98 6.29
N LYS A 65 14.12 7.93 5.18
CA LYS A 65 15.35 7.13 5.06
C LYS A 65 16.38 7.48 6.13
N LYS A 66 16.51 8.77 6.43
CA LYS A 66 17.36 9.31 7.50
C LYS A 66 16.44 10.00 8.50
N THR A 67 16.33 9.45 9.70
CA THR A 67 15.54 10.05 10.76
C THR A 67 16.42 10.93 11.64
N PRO A 68 15.88 12.04 12.18
CA PRO A 68 16.52 12.71 13.31
C PRO A 68 16.61 11.73 14.50
N GLU A 69 17.48 12.03 15.45
CA GLU A 69 17.47 11.33 16.75
C GLU A 69 16.12 11.55 17.44
N THR A 70 15.66 10.52 18.17
CA THR A 70 14.37 10.56 18.88
C THR A 70 14.41 11.60 19.99
N ILE A 71 13.30 12.31 20.20
CA ILE A 71 13.24 13.39 21.19
C ILE A 71 12.67 12.82 22.49
N GLY A 72 13.53 12.37 23.39
CA GLY A 72 13.14 11.88 24.71
C GLY A 72 14.10 10.81 25.24
N SER A 73 14.10 10.59 26.55
CA SER A 73 14.71 9.41 27.15
C SER A 73 13.66 8.32 27.31
N ASP A 74 13.97 7.12 26.85
CA ASP A 74 13.14 5.96 27.11
C ASP A 74 12.94 5.75 28.62
N SER A 75 11.74 5.33 28.97
CA SER A 75 11.45 4.79 30.30
C SER A 75 11.29 3.28 30.19
N LYS A 76 11.13 2.59 31.33
CA LYS A 76 10.78 1.15 31.31
C LYS A 76 9.45 0.87 30.59
N PHE A 77 8.58 1.87 30.46
CA PHE A 77 7.20 1.72 29.99
C PHE A 77 6.96 2.35 28.61
N PHE A 78 7.41 3.58 28.41
CA PHE A 78 7.34 4.30 27.13
C PHE A 78 8.67 4.19 26.39
N LYS A 79 8.61 3.64 25.17
CA LYS A 79 9.74 3.45 24.27
C LYS A 79 9.56 4.31 23.02
N HIS A 80 10.66 4.88 22.53
CA HIS A 80 10.74 5.61 21.28
C HIS A 80 11.50 4.77 20.25
N GLY A 81 11.15 4.94 18.98
CA GLY A 81 11.81 4.27 17.87
C GLY A 81 12.09 5.24 16.73
N LYS A 82 13.05 4.89 15.88
CA LYS A 82 13.33 5.66 14.66
C LYS A 82 12.24 5.37 13.63
N ALA A 83 11.57 6.40 13.13
CA ALA A 83 10.58 6.29 12.04
C ALA A 83 11.28 6.14 10.68
N GLN A 84 12.22 5.19 10.61
CA GLN A 84 13.12 4.98 9.50
C GLN A 84 12.42 4.13 8.45
N GLY A 85 12.03 4.74 7.34
CA GLY A 85 11.28 4.04 6.30
C GLY A 85 11.11 4.89 5.07
N ILE A 86 10.28 4.44 4.13
CA ILE A 86 10.11 5.10 2.83
C ILE A 86 8.62 5.22 2.54
N CYS A 87 8.18 6.41 2.15
CA CYS A 87 6.82 6.64 1.67
C CYS A 87 6.91 7.11 0.21
N GLU A 88 6.33 6.36 -0.71
CA GLU A 88 6.27 6.69 -2.13
C GLU A 88 4.84 7.03 -2.56
N VAL A 89 4.74 7.82 -3.62
CA VAL A 89 3.51 8.07 -4.38
C VAL A 89 3.68 7.41 -5.74
N VAL A 90 2.65 6.70 -6.18
CA VAL A 90 2.59 6.04 -7.49
C VAL A 90 1.50 6.71 -8.31
N LEU A 91 1.85 7.45 -9.35
CA LEU A 91 0.86 8.07 -10.24
C LEU A 91 0.50 7.10 -11.35
N PHE A 92 -0.78 6.77 -11.46
CA PHE A 92 -1.23 5.72 -12.36
C PHE A 92 -1.37 6.18 -13.80
N THR A 93 -1.51 7.49 -14.05
CA THR A 93 -1.65 8.09 -15.39
C THR A 93 -1.32 9.57 -15.36
N SER A 94 -0.90 10.15 -16.49
CA SER A 94 -0.73 11.60 -16.67
C SER A 94 -2.06 12.35 -16.82
N ASP A 95 -3.13 11.63 -17.13
CA ASP A 95 -4.49 12.16 -17.26
C ASP A 95 -5.10 12.45 -15.89
N HIS A 96 -5.21 13.75 -15.56
CA HIS A 96 -5.74 14.22 -14.28
C HIS A 96 -7.16 13.74 -13.98
N ASN A 97 -8.01 13.67 -15.01
CA ASN A 97 -9.41 13.27 -14.87
C ASN A 97 -9.62 11.80 -15.24
N GLY A 98 -8.53 11.04 -15.39
CA GLY A 98 -8.57 9.67 -15.87
C GLY A 98 -9.28 8.75 -14.88
N VAL A 99 -10.33 8.08 -15.35
CA VAL A 99 -10.98 7.03 -14.59
C VAL A 99 -10.18 5.74 -14.75
N MET A 100 -9.52 5.28 -13.67
CA MET A 100 -8.65 4.09 -13.77
C MET A 100 -9.37 2.86 -14.31
N SER A 101 -10.60 2.60 -13.88
CA SER A 101 -11.41 1.46 -14.34
C SER A 101 -11.74 1.46 -15.84
N GLU A 102 -11.50 2.57 -16.53
CA GLU A 102 -11.68 2.70 -17.99
C GLU A 102 -10.35 2.64 -18.75
N LYS A 103 -9.22 2.55 -18.05
CA LYS A 103 -7.91 2.43 -18.69
C LYS A 103 -7.74 1.03 -19.29
N PRO A 104 -7.02 0.91 -20.44
CA PRO A 104 -6.79 -0.37 -21.09
C PRO A 104 -6.01 -1.35 -20.19
N LEU A 105 -6.22 -2.66 -20.38
CA LEU A 105 -5.56 -3.72 -19.61
C LEU A 105 -4.04 -3.56 -19.50
N ASN A 106 -3.37 -3.11 -20.57
CA ASN A 106 -1.92 -2.88 -20.56
C ASN A 106 -1.48 -1.85 -19.51
N ARG A 107 -2.37 -0.94 -19.07
CA ARG A 107 -2.13 -0.01 -17.97
C ARG A 107 -2.03 -0.74 -16.63
N TYR A 108 -2.97 -1.65 -16.39
CA TYR A 108 -3.01 -2.45 -15.17
C TYR A 108 -1.83 -3.43 -15.09
N ILE A 109 -1.47 -4.08 -16.21
CA ILE A 109 -0.28 -4.94 -16.27
C ILE A 109 0.98 -4.15 -15.88
N LYS A 110 1.14 -2.93 -16.41
CA LYS A 110 2.26 -2.04 -16.04
C LYS A 110 2.21 -1.65 -14.56
N LEU A 111 1.03 -1.37 -14.02
CA LEU A 111 0.86 -1.03 -12.62
C LEU A 111 1.24 -2.18 -11.69
N VAL A 112 0.81 -3.41 -11.99
CA VAL A 112 1.20 -4.61 -11.23
C VAL A 112 2.72 -4.83 -11.30
N LYS A 113 3.33 -4.64 -12.47
CA LYS A 113 4.79 -4.69 -12.63
C LYS A 113 5.51 -3.62 -11.79
N VAL A 114 4.98 -2.40 -11.73
CA VAL A 114 5.51 -1.34 -10.88
C VAL A 114 5.39 -1.71 -9.40
N TRP A 115 4.24 -2.21 -8.96
CA TRP A 115 4.06 -2.68 -7.58
C TRP A 115 5.05 -3.78 -7.21
N ARG A 116 5.23 -4.78 -8.07
CA ARG A 116 6.20 -5.85 -7.87
C ARG A 116 7.63 -5.32 -7.78
N ASP A 117 8.01 -4.42 -8.68
CA ASP A 117 9.35 -3.84 -8.69
C ASP A 117 9.63 -3.02 -7.42
N ARG A 118 8.70 -2.13 -7.04
CA ARG A 118 8.81 -1.35 -5.80
C ARG A 118 8.81 -2.25 -4.56
N TYR A 119 7.96 -3.27 -4.51
CA TYR A 119 7.93 -4.24 -3.41
C TYR A 119 9.30 -4.90 -3.20
N ARG A 120 9.92 -5.36 -4.29
CA ARG A 120 11.24 -5.99 -4.26
C ARG A 120 12.35 -5.01 -3.86
N GLU A 121 12.38 -3.81 -4.43
CA GLU A 121 13.45 -2.84 -4.13
C GLU A 121 13.37 -2.33 -2.69
N LEU A 122 12.16 -2.01 -2.21
CA LEU A 122 11.94 -1.50 -0.86
C LEU A 122 12.13 -2.60 0.19
N GLY A 123 11.63 -3.81 -0.08
CA GLY A 123 11.78 -4.97 0.81
C GLY A 123 13.21 -5.51 0.88
N ALA A 124 14.09 -5.15 -0.05
CA ALA A 124 15.51 -5.50 0.00
C ALA A 124 16.34 -4.61 0.94
N LYS A 125 15.75 -3.58 1.55
CA LYS A 125 16.41 -2.75 2.57
C LYS A 125 16.41 -3.47 3.91
N ASP A 126 17.56 -3.53 4.55
CA ASP A 126 17.78 -4.22 5.84
C ASP A 126 17.00 -3.62 7.03
N TYR A 127 16.59 -2.35 6.93
CA TYR A 127 15.76 -1.65 7.92
C TYR A 127 14.26 -1.64 7.60
N ILE A 128 13.81 -2.41 6.60
CA ILE A 128 12.39 -2.51 6.21
C ILE A 128 11.88 -3.91 6.51
N ASP A 129 10.83 -3.98 7.32
CA ASP A 129 10.17 -5.23 7.71
C ASP A 129 8.90 -5.50 6.88
N TYR A 130 8.24 -4.44 6.38
CA TYR A 130 6.98 -4.59 5.65
C TYR A 130 6.79 -3.52 4.57
N VAL A 131 6.35 -3.93 3.37
CA VAL A 131 5.99 -3.02 2.28
C VAL A 131 4.48 -3.08 2.04
N PHE A 132 3.80 -1.96 2.27
CA PHE A 132 2.37 -1.82 2.13
C PHE A 132 2.03 -0.97 0.91
N ILE A 133 1.38 -1.57 -0.07
CA ILE A 133 0.91 -0.93 -1.30
C ILE A 133 -0.59 -0.67 -1.14
N PHE A 134 -1.03 0.58 -1.30
CA PHE A 134 -2.43 0.94 -1.10
C PHE A 134 -2.86 2.12 -1.99
N GLU A 135 -4.17 2.25 -2.18
CA GLU A 135 -4.81 3.39 -2.82
C GLU A 135 -5.91 3.92 -1.89
N ASN A 136 -6.00 5.23 -1.75
CA ASN A 136 -7.18 5.89 -1.19
C ASN A 136 -7.88 6.61 -2.35
N LYS A 137 -9.16 6.33 -2.57
CA LYS A 137 -9.94 6.90 -3.67
C LYS A 137 -11.27 7.46 -3.16
N GLY A 138 -11.57 8.71 -3.51
CA GLY A 138 -12.80 9.42 -3.14
C GLY A 138 -12.59 10.51 -2.09
N GLU A 139 -13.37 11.60 -2.18
CA GLU A 139 -13.31 12.70 -1.21
C GLU A 139 -13.74 12.23 0.19
N GLU A 140 -14.68 11.30 0.23
CA GLU A 140 -15.31 10.73 1.42
C GLU A 140 -14.31 9.99 2.32
N VAL A 141 -13.19 9.51 1.75
CA VAL A 141 -12.10 8.86 2.48
C VAL A 141 -10.89 9.78 2.70
N GLY A 142 -11.07 11.09 2.52
CA GLY A 142 -10.05 12.09 2.84
C GLY A 142 -9.02 12.34 1.74
N VAL A 143 -9.29 11.94 0.49
CA VAL A 143 -8.42 12.26 -0.65
C VAL A 143 -8.53 13.74 -0.97
N THR A 144 -7.41 14.46 -0.88
CA THR A 144 -7.33 15.90 -1.18
C THR A 144 -6.75 16.21 -2.56
N LEU A 145 -6.24 15.19 -3.27
CA LEU A 145 -5.67 15.28 -4.61
C LEU A 145 -6.39 14.27 -5.50
N HIS A 146 -7.21 14.76 -6.44
CA HIS A 146 -8.06 13.92 -7.29
C HIS A 146 -7.32 13.14 -8.39
N HIS A 147 -6.07 13.53 -8.67
CA HIS A 147 -5.24 12.87 -9.67
C HIS A 147 -5.10 11.37 -9.35
N PRO A 148 -5.31 10.43 -10.27
CA PRO A 148 -5.22 9.00 -9.99
C PRO A 148 -3.85 8.57 -9.46
N HIS A 149 -3.81 8.16 -8.19
CA HIS A 149 -2.57 7.77 -7.53
C HIS A 149 -2.79 6.77 -6.39
N GLY A 150 -1.77 5.95 -6.18
CA GLY A 150 -1.61 5.12 -4.99
C GLY A 150 -0.40 5.56 -4.19
N GLN A 151 -0.11 4.80 -3.14
CA GLN A 151 1.00 5.02 -2.24
C GLN A 151 1.66 3.69 -1.87
N ILE A 152 2.95 3.75 -1.55
CA ILE A 152 3.68 2.59 -1.03
C ILE A 152 4.43 3.02 0.22
N TYR A 153 4.12 2.38 1.35
CA TYR A 153 4.78 2.65 2.63
C TYR A 153 5.62 1.43 3.01
N ALA A 154 6.94 1.63 3.08
CA ALA A 154 7.90 0.67 3.58
C ALA A 154 8.19 0.98 5.06
N TYR A 155 7.74 0.10 5.96
CA TYR A 155 7.79 0.25 7.41
C TYR A 155 9.00 -0.48 8.01
N PRO A 156 9.62 0.06 9.07
CA PRO A 156 10.65 -0.62 9.88
C PRO A 156 10.05 -1.51 10.99
N PHE A 157 8.79 -1.91 10.83
CA PHE A 157 8.07 -2.79 11.74
C PHE A 157 6.88 -3.41 10.99
N ILE A 158 6.39 -4.55 11.45
CA ILE A 158 5.16 -5.16 10.93
C ILE A 158 3.93 -4.40 11.48
N PRO A 159 3.03 -3.88 10.63
CA PRO A 159 1.82 -3.20 11.10
C PRO A 159 0.90 -4.14 11.92
N PRO A 160 0.12 -3.63 12.89
CA PRO A 160 -0.55 -4.46 13.90
C PRO A 160 -1.59 -5.45 13.34
N ILE A 161 -2.32 -5.05 12.30
CA ILE A 161 -3.29 -5.94 11.64
C ILE A 161 -2.55 -7.11 10.97
N ILE A 162 -1.44 -6.81 10.31
CA ILE A 162 -0.60 -7.81 9.63
C ILE A 162 0.08 -8.74 10.64
N GLU A 163 0.58 -8.20 11.75
CA GLU A 163 1.16 -9.02 12.83
C GLU A 163 0.13 -10.04 13.34
N ARG A 164 -1.11 -9.60 13.56
CA ARG A 164 -2.20 -10.50 13.97
C ARG A 164 -2.58 -11.52 12.89
N GLU A 165 -2.56 -11.15 11.62
CA GLU A 165 -2.77 -12.09 10.51
C GLU A 165 -1.66 -13.15 10.44
N LEU A 166 -0.40 -12.75 10.64
CA LEU A 166 0.75 -13.66 10.69
C LEU A 166 0.65 -14.62 11.87
N ASP A 167 0.32 -14.12 13.06
CA ASP A 167 0.15 -14.94 14.27
C ASP A 167 -0.95 -15.98 14.09
N SER A 168 -2.14 -15.56 13.61
CA SER A 168 -3.25 -16.47 13.35
C SER A 168 -2.92 -17.49 12.26
N SER A 169 -2.21 -17.07 11.20
CA SER A 169 -1.76 -17.96 10.14
C SER A 169 -0.75 -18.99 10.63
N LYS A 170 0.16 -18.58 11.52
CA LYS A 170 1.17 -19.45 12.15
C LYS A 170 0.51 -20.48 13.06
N GLU A 171 -0.39 -20.05 13.94
CA GLU A 171 -1.14 -20.95 14.84
C GLU A 171 -1.90 -22.02 14.03
N TYR A 172 -2.59 -21.60 12.97
CA TYR A 172 -3.31 -22.52 12.10
C TYR A 172 -2.37 -23.49 11.37
N LEU A 173 -1.23 -23.00 10.85
CA LEU A 173 -0.23 -23.84 10.19
C LEU A 173 0.35 -24.88 11.14
N GLU A 174 0.69 -24.51 12.38
CA GLU A 174 1.24 -25.42 13.39
C GLU A 174 0.23 -26.50 13.78
N LYS A 175 -1.06 -26.15 13.83
CA LYS A 175 -2.13 -27.08 14.22
C LYS A 175 -2.57 -28.02 13.09
N GLU A 176 -2.74 -27.48 11.88
CA GLU A 176 -3.40 -28.19 10.77
C GLU A 176 -2.45 -28.56 9.62
N GLY A 177 -1.20 -28.07 9.65
CA GLY A 177 -0.20 -28.32 8.61
C GLY A 177 -0.53 -27.70 7.24
N LYS A 178 -1.45 -26.72 7.20
CA LYS A 178 -1.92 -26.07 5.97
C LYS A 178 -1.92 -24.54 6.11
N CYS A 179 -1.78 -23.84 4.99
CA CYS A 179 -1.91 -22.39 4.96
C CYS A 179 -3.36 -21.95 5.24
N LEU A 180 -3.55 -21.06 6.21
CA LEU A 180 -4.85 -20.51 6.60
C LEU A 180 -5.59 -19.85 5.42
N PHE A 181 -4.90 -18.99 4.66
CA PHE A 181 -5.50 -18.30 3.51
C PHE A 181 -5.91 -19.26 2.38
N CYS A 182 -5.08 -20.29 2.10
CA CYS A 182 -5.44 -21.31 1.12
C CYS A 182 -6.66 -22.10 1.56
N LYS A 183 -6.74 -22.44 2.86
CA LYS A 183 -7.92 -23.13 3.39
C LYS A 183 -9.17 -22.25 3.32
N ASN A 184 -9.05 -20.98 3.66
CA ASN A 184 -10.16 -20.03 3.58
C ASN A 184 -10.70 -19.93 2.15
N LEU A 185 -9.81 -19.79 1.16
CA LEU A 185 -10.21 -19.75 -0.25
C LEU A 185 -10.85 -21.07 -0.71
N GLU A 186 -10.35 -22.22 -0.25
CA GLU A 186 -10.94 -23.54 -0.55
C GLU A 186 -12.41 -23.60 -0.08
N GLU A 187 -12.69 -23.19 1.17
CA GLU A 187 -14.05 -23.18 1.72
C GLU A 187 -14.96 -22.17 1.00
N GLU A 188 -14.45 -20.99 0.67
CA GLU A 188 -15.22 -19.99 -0.09
C GLU A 188 -15.59 -20.50 -1.49
N LYS A 189 -14.65 -21.17 -2.19
CA LYS A 189 -14.91 -21.78 -3.50
C LYS A 189 -15.89 -22.93 -3.42
N LYS A 190 -15.84 -23.73 -2.35
CA LYS A 190 -16.77 -24.84 -2.11
C LYS A 190 -18.20 -24.35 -1.88
N ASP A 191 -18.36 -23.24 -1.16
CA ASP A 191 -19.66 -22.58 -0.98
C ASP A 191 -20.15 -21.93 -2.28
N GLY A 192 -19.27 -21.17 -2.95
CA GLY A 192 -19.53 -20.56 -4.26
C GLY A 192 -20.43 -19.31 -4.25
N ARG A 193 -21.30 -19.13 -3.23
CA ARG A 193 -22.28 -18.02 -3.19
C ARG A 193 -21.65 -16.63 -3.09
N ARG A 194 -20.42 -16.53 -2.59
CA ARG A 194 -19.70 -15.27 -2.36
C ARG A 194 -18.64 -14.97 -3.41
N ILE A 195 -18.46 -15.86 -4.39
CA ILE A 195 -17.52 -15.64 -5.49
C ILE A 195 -18.11 -14.61 -6.46
N ILE A 196 -17.34 -13.56 -6.75
CA ILE A 196 -17.74 -12.51 -7.71
C ILE A 196 -17.22 -12.88 -9.09
N ILE A 197 -15.92 -13.13 -9.20
CA ILE A 197 -15.24 -13.51 -10.44
C ILE A 197 -13.98 -14.32 -10.10
N SER A 198 -13.60 -15.22 -11.01
CA SER A 198 -12.35 -15.96 -10.92
C SER A 198 -11.76 -16.13 -12.32
N ASN A 199 -10.43 -16.08 -12.40
CA ASN A 199 -9.66 -16.50 -13.55
C ASN A 199 -8.67 -17.60 -13.13
N ASP A 200 -7.74 -17.97 -14.01
CA ASP A 200 -6.79 -19.05 -13.75
C ASP A 200 -5.93 -18.82 -12.49
N SER A 201 -5.56 -17.58 -12.21
CA SER A 201 -4.59 -17.25 -11.16
C SER A 201 -5.22 -16.64 -9.91
N PHE A 202 -6.39 -16.00 -10.00
CA PHE A 202 -7.01 -15.28 -8.89
C PHE A 202 -8.52 -15.54 -8.76
N THR A 203 -9.03 -15.28 -7.56
CA THR A 203 -10.46 -15.30 -7.24
C THR A 203 -10.80 -14.06 -6.42
N ALA A 204 -11.76 -13.28 -6.91
CA ALA A 204 -12.36 -12.17 -6.19
C ALA A 204 -13.68 -12.62 -5.53
N LEU A 205 -13.83 -12.32 -4.25
CA LEU A 205 -14.97 -12.76 -3.44
C LEU A 205 -15.33 -11.75 -2.36
N VAL A 206 -16.58 -11.79 -1.91
CA VAL A 206 -16.99 -11.13 -0.66
C VAL A 206 -16.60 -12.05 0.49
N PRO A 207 -15.71 -11.65 1.42
CA PRO A 207 -15.30 -12.57 2.49
C PRO A 207 -16.48 -12.91 3.40
N PHE A 208 -16.56 -14.16 3.87
CA PHE A 208 -17.57 -14.59 4.84
C PHE A 208 -17.64 -13.67 6.07
N SER A 209 -16.50 -13.11 6.48
CA SER A 209 -16.35 -12.18 7.61
C SER A 209 -16.15 -10.72 7.19
N ALA A 210 -16.78 -10.28 6.10
CA ALA A 210 -16.70 -8.89 5.64
C ALA A 210 -17.04 -7.88 6.76
N SER A 211 -16.17 -6.90 6.92
CA SER A 211 -16.32 -5.77 7.87
C SER A 211 -16.95 -4.54 7.22
N TYR A 212 -16.88 -4.41 5.89
CA TYR A 212 -17.46 -3.31 5.13
C TYR A 212 -18.58 -3.78 4.18
N THR A 213 -19.55 -2.91 3.94
CA THR A 213 -20.55 -3.12 2.89
C THR A 213 -19.84 -3.11 1.53
N TYR A 214 -19.99 -4.18 0.76
CA TYR A 214 -19.29 -4.40 -0.53
C TYR A 214 -17.77 -4.61 -0.42
N GLU A 215 -17.28 -5.12 0.70
CA GLU A 215 -15.89 -5.59 0.81
C GLU A 215 -15.60 -6.71 -0.19
N VAL A 216 -14.46 -6.61 -0.89
CA VAL A 216 -13.99 -7.62 -1.83
C VAL A 216 -12.54 -7.97 -1.52
N HIS A 217 -12.27 -9.25 -1.36
CA HIS A 217 -10.92 -9.78 -1.29
C HIS A 217 -10.55 -10.44 -2.61
N ILE A 218 -9.31 -10.26 -3.04
CA ILE A 218 -8.73 -10.96 -4.19
C ILE A 218 -7.62 -11.87 -3.66
N TYR A 219 -7.78 -13.17 -3.86
CA TYR A 219 -6.79 -14.18 -3.46
C TYR A 219 -6.17 -14.85 -4.67
N ALA A 220 -4.86 -15.13 -4.61
CA ALA A 220 -4.23 -16.05 -5.53
C ALA A 220 -4.79 -17.46 -5.35
N ASN A 221 -5.08 -18.14 -6.47
CA ASN A 221 -5.56 -19.52 -6.51
C ASN A 221 -4.48 -20.51 -6.05
N LYS A 222 -3.21 -20.15 -6.27
CA LYS A 222 -2.05 -20.88 -5.76
C LYS A 222 -1.52 -20.23 -4.49
N HIS A 223 -0.77 -20.99 -3.69
CA HIS A 223 -0.06 -20.44 -2.55
C HIS A 223 1.11 -19.55 -3.03
N LEU A 224 0.90 -18.23 -2.99
CA LEU A 224 1.88 -17.21 -3.35
C LEU A 224 2.11 -16.28 -2.15
N PRO A 225 3.25 -16.37 -1.45
CA PRO A 225 3.53 -15.55 -0.26
C PRO A 225 3.62 -14.05 -0.52
N SER A 226 4.05 -13.64 -1.71
CA SER A 226 4.31 -12.22 -2.01
C SER A 226 4.30 -11.91 -3.51
N PHE A 227 4.43 -10.61 -3.85
CA PHE A 227 4.67 -10.18 -5.24
C PHE A 227 5.97 -10.75 -5.85
N ASN A 228 6.94 -11.17 -5.04
CA ASN A 228 8.16 -11.78 -5.57
C ASN A 228 7.89 -13.12 -6.26
N ASP A 229 6.80 -13.79 -5.86
CA ASP A 229 6.40 -15.11 -6.34
C ASP A 229 5.53 -15.06 -7.59
N PHE A 230 5.20 -13.85 -8.08
CA PHE A 230 4.40 -13.69 -9.30
C PHE A 230 5.25 -14.01 -10.53
N SER A 231 4.71 -14.82 -11.45
CA SER A 231 5.21 -14.90 -12.82
C SER A 231 4.52 -13.87 -13.70
N GLU A 232 4.93 -13.78 -14.97
CA GLU A 232 4.23 -12.93 -15.95
C GLU A 232 2.75 -13.30 -16.09
N LYS A 233 2.38 -14.57 -15.88
CA LYS A 233 0.97 -14.98 -15.90
C LYS A 233 0.20 -14.33 -14.74
N GLU A 234 0.70 -14.40 -13.51
CA GLU A 234 0.02 -13.78 -12.37
C GLU A 234 0.00 -12.24 -12.47
N GLU A 235 0.99 -11.61 -13.09
CA GLU A 235 0.94 -10.16 -13.37
C GLU A 235 -0.18 -9.77 -14.33
N ILE A 236 -0.41 -10.59 -15.36
CA ILE A 236 -1.48 -10.36 -16.35
C ILE A 236 -2.84 -10.71 -15.77
N ASP A 237 -2.96 -11.80 -15.04
CA ASP A 237 -4.23 -12.27 -14.50
C ASP A 237 -4.72 -11.42 -13.30
N LEU A 238 -3.83 -10.72 -12.58
CA LEU A 238 -4.24 -9.75 -11.56
C LEU A 238 -4.74 -8.43 -12.17
N ALA A 239 -4.22 -8.06 -13.34
CA ALA A 239 -4.51 -6.82 -14.05
C ALA A 239 -5.91 -6.82 -14.68
#